data_AF-A0A6M0BQE3-F1
#
_entry.id   AF-A0A6M0BQE3-F1
#
_cell.length_a   1.000
_cell.length_b   1.000
_cell.length_c   1.000
_cell.angle_alpha   90.00
_cell.angle_beta   90.00
_cell.angle_gamma   90.00
#
_symmetry.space_group_name_H-M   'P 1'
#
loop_
_entity.id
_entity.type
_entity.pdbx_description
1 polymer ?
#
loop_
_entity_poly.entity_id
_entity_poly.type
_entity_poly.pdbx_seq_one_letter_code
_entity_poly.pdbx_strand_id
1 'polypeptide(L)'
;MIQTLPLDYFMASVGIIILYLPWIIVVINNLQQAYYATNWVRVSVSFDFLLKKWILSFSCMFIDLDFGFYNIGTYLLRLLFLIIIAWGIYMVCRYCNLSTKLFILTSIFIPFIILVIPDLVQGGKRSAITRYLIPCFPAIYLSVAYLLGKYLSQKYWRVVLGILLTASITSCTVSAISDTWWHNAPSYFNGEVAKKINASDSPILLSDLGVNYTNRGDLISLSYILDDDVRLLLLNNSPNFEIVENESEIFVFRPSERLREALKAKQWEFESVVNEELWKVKNSSLMDN
;
A
#
# COMPACT_ATOMS: atom_id res chain seq x y z
N MET A 1 -35.64 21.44 16.08
CA MET A 1 -34.83 21.19 17.30
C MET A 1 -33.38 21.09 16.86
N ILE A 2 -32.72 22.23 16.66
CA ILE A 2 -31.29 22.28 16.36
C ILE A 2 -30.61 22.08 17.71
N GLN A 3 -30.19 20.85 18.00
CA GLN A 3 -29.31 20.60 19.12
C GLN A 3 -28.05 21.44 18.89
N THR A 4 -27.75 22.33 19.83
CA THR A 4 -26.45 22.97 19.94
C THR A 4 -25.40 21.88 19.81
N LEU A 5 -24.36 22.12 19.00
CA LEU A 5 -23.20 21.24 19.00
C LEU A 5 -22.79 21.07 20.47
N PRO A 6 -22.73 19.83 21.01
CA PRO A 6 -22.40 19.63 22.41
C PRO A 6 -21.06 20.33 22.69
N LEU A 7 -20.97 21.09 23.78
CA LEU A 7 -19.73 21.75 24.21
C LEU A 7 -18.54 20.76 24.17
N ASP A 8 -18.81 19.50 24.49
CA ASP A 8 -17.87 18.37 24.40
C ASP A 8 -17.26 18.19 23.01
N TYR A 9 -18.05 18.31 21.94
CA TYR A 9 -17.54 18.21 20.57
C TYR A 9 -16.61 19.38 20.22
N PHE A 10 -16.97 20.59 20.66
CA PHE A 10 -16.13 21.76 20.45
C PHE A 10 -14.81 21.63 21.23
N MET A 11 -14.89 21.26 22.50
CA MET A 11 -13.70 20.99 23.33
C MET A 11 -12.82 19.89 22.74
N ALA A 12 -13.42 18.81 22.25
CA ALA A 12 -12.68 17.74 21.57
C ALA A 12 -12.00 18.24 20.30
N SER A 13 -12.67 19.05 19.50
CA SER A 13 -12.10 19.64 18.27
C SER A 13 -10.91 20.56 18.57
N VAL A 14 -11.05 21.42 19.60
CA VAL A 14 -9.95 22.28 20.06
C VAL A 14 -8.79 21.44 20.62
N GLY A 15 -9.10 20.42 21.41
CA GLY A 15 -8.10 19.48 21.95
C GLY A 15 -7.31 18.79 20.84
N ILE A 16 -7.98 18.33 19.78
CA ILE A 16 -7.32 17.75 18.59
C ILE A 16 -6.37 18.76 17.95
N ILE A 17 -6.81 20.00 17.72
CA ILE A 17 -5.95 21.04 17.12
C ILE A 17 -4.69 21.27 17.98
N ILE A 18 -4.85 21.38 19.30
CA ILE A 18 -3.73 21.58 20.22
C ILE A 18 -2.76 20.38 20.17
N LEU A 19 -3.27 19.16 20.22
CA LEU A 19 -2.46 17.94 20.17
C LEU A 19 -1.70 17.80 18.84
N TYR A 20 -2.28 18.26 17.74
CA TYR A 20 -1.64 18.23 16.42
C TYR A 20 -0.77 19.46 16.13
N LEU A 21 -0.84 20.51 16.94
CA LEU A 21 -0.13 21.77 16.71
C LEU A 21 1.39 21.60 16.50
N PRO A 22 2.11 20.77 17.29
CA PRO A 22 3.55 20.56 17.07
C PRO A 22 3.86 20.02 15.67
N TRP A 23 3.05 19.08 15.18
CA TRP A 23 3.23 18.48 13.86
C TRP A 23 2.87 19.44 12.74
N ILE A 24 1.82 20.25 12.92
CA ILE A 24 1.47 21.32 11.99
C ILE A 24 2.64 22.30 11.84
N ILE A 25 3.25 22.72 12.95
CA ILE A 25 4.43 23.59 12.93
C ILE A 25 5.60 22.94 12.19
N VAL A 26 5.89 21.66 12.45
CA VAL A 26 6.96 20.92 11.74
C VAL A 26 6.69 20.86 10.24
N VAL A 27 5.45 20.58 9.82
CA VAL A 27 5.08 20.52 8.39
C VAL A 27 5.21 21.90 7.74
N ILE A 28 4.79 22.97 8.40
CA ILE A 28 4.92 24.35 7.90
C ILE A 28 6.39 24.73 7.71
N ASN A 29 7.23 24.40 8.69
CA ASN A 29 8.66 24.73 8.63
C ASN A 29 9.44 23.88 7.60
N ASN A 30 8.88 22.73 7.19
CA ASN A 30 9.51 21.79 6.26
C ASN A 30 8.63 21.50 5.03
N LEU A 31 7.83 22.48 4.57
CA LEU A 31 6.82 22.28 3.52
C LEU A 31 7.41 21.69 2.24
N GLN A 32 8.59 22.15 1.83
CA GLN A 32 9.24 21.66 0.62
C GLN A 32 9.61 20.18 0.75
N GLN A 33 10.13 19.76 1.89
CA GLN A 33 10.46 18.36 2.15
C GLN A 33 9.20 17.49 2.24
N ALA A 34 8.15 17.98 2.92
CA ALA A 34 6.86 17.31 2.97
C ALA A 34 6.23 17.15 1.58
N TYR A 35 6.39 18.17 0.72
CA TYR A 35 5.96 18.12 -0.66
C TYR A 35 6.71 17.04 -1.43
N TYR A 36 8.05 17.01 -1.41
CA TYR A 36 8.82 15.99 -2.12
C TYR A 36 8.51 14.57 -1.65
N ALA A 37 8.35 14.37 -0.34
CA ALA A 37 8.02 13.06 0.24
C ALA A 37 6.61 12.56 -0.14
N THR A 38 5.69 13.47 -0.46
CA THR A 38 4.28 13.12 -0.75
C THR A 38 3.88 13.31 -2.21
N ASN A 39 4.72 13.91 -3.06
CA ASN A 39 4.36 14.27 -4.44
C ASN A 39 3.95 13.06 -5.30
N TRP A 40 4.45 11.87 -5.00
CA TRP A 40 4.12 10.64 -5.72
C TRP A 40 2.61 10.32 -5.74
N VAL A 41 1.82 10.81 -4.77
CA VAL A 41 0.35 10.62 -4.75
C VAL A 41 -0.38 11.55 -5.72
N ARG A 42 0.29 12.61 -6.21
CA ARG A 42 -0.26 13.61 -7.12
C ARG A 42 -0.16 13.20 -8.59
N VAL A 43 0.57 12.13 -8.89
CA VAL A 43 0.67 11.57 -10.25
C VAL A 43 -0.72 11.22 -10.74
N SER A 44 -1.13 11.85 -11.84
CA SER A 44 -2.44 11.65 -12.45
C SER A 44 -2.58 10.21 -12.94
N VAL A 45 -3.78 9.67 -12.77
CA VAL A 45 -4.16 8.34 -13.22
C VAL A 45 -5.53 8.42 -13.89
N SER A 46 -5.88 7.41 -14.66
CA SER A 46 -7.20 7.36 -15.29
C SER A 46 -8.32 7.19 -14.26
N PHE A 47 -9.51 7.68 -14.58
CA PHE A 47 -10.70 7.45 -13.77
C PHE A 47 -11.01 5.95 -13.62
N ASP A 48 -10.81 5.16 -14.68
CA ASP A 48 -10.93 3.69 -14.64
C ASP A 48 -10.03 3.07 -13.57
N PHE A 49 -8.77 3.53 -13.46
CA PHE A 49 -7.87 3.06 -12.42
C PHE A 49 -8.37 3.41 -11.02
N LEU A 50 -8.84 4.65 -10.81
CA LEU A 50 -9.42 5.06 -9.52
C LEU A 50 -10.62 4.19 -9.14
N LEU A 51 -11.57 4.02 -10.07
CA LEU A 51 -12.77 3.21 -9.87
C LEU A 51 -12.41 1.78 -9.50
N LYS A 52 -11.49 1.16 -10.25
CA LYS A 52 -10.98 -0.20 -9.97
C LYS A 52 -10.35 -0.30 -8.58
N LYS A 53 -9.58 0.72 -8.16
CA LYS A 53 -8.96 0.76 -6.83
C LYS A 53 -9.96 1.01 -5.71
N TRP A 54 -11.03 1.79 -5.92
CA TRP A 54 -12.10 1.95 -4.94
C TRP A 54 -12.88 0.65 -4.77
N ILE A 55 -13.23 -0.03 -5.86
CA ILE A 55 -13.89 -1.33 -5.83
C ILE A 55 -13.01 -2.34 -5.07
N LEU A 56 -11.71 -2.42 -5.39
CA LEU A 56 -10.75 -3.26 -4.66
C LEU A 56 -10.73 -2.91 -3.17
N SER A 57 -10.55 -1.63 -2.81
CA SER A 57 -10.39 -1.16 -1.43
C SER A 57 -11.59 -1.47 -0.53
N PHE A 58 -12.81 -1.40 -1.05
CA PHE A 58 -14.00 -1.69 -0.25
C PHE A 58 -14.38 -3.17 -0.27
N SER A 59 -14.13 -3.89 -1.37
CA SER A 59 -14.40 -5.34 -1.42
C SER A 59 -13.35 -6.15 -0.65
N CYS A 60 -12.09 -5.72 -0.60
CA CYS A 60 -11.02 -6.38 0.16
C CYS A 60 -11.26 -6.40 1.67
N MET A 61 -12.20 -5.58 2.18
CA MET A 61 -12.67 -5.68 3.57
C MET A 61 -13.36 -7.02 3.86
N PHE A 62 -13.96 -7.65 2.86
CA PHE A 62 -14.72 -8.90 3.02
C PHE A 62 -14.08 -10.08 2.31
N ILE A 63 -13.46 -9.83 1.16
CA ILE A 63 -12.71 -10.83 0.41
C ILE A 63 -11.57 -10.18 -0.37
N ASP A 64 -10.37 -10.67 -0.15
CA ASP A 64 -9.20 -10.30 -0.91
C ASP A 64 -8.46 -11.56 -1.37
N LEU A 65 -8.79 -11.98 -2.58
CA LEU A 65 -8.12 -13.05 -3.30
C LEU A 65 -7.67 -12.47 -4.65
N ASP A 66 -6.49 -12.87 -5.10
CA ASP A 66 -5.96 -12.40 -6.37
C ASP A 66 -6.59 -13.20 -7.52
N PHE A 67 -7.56 -12.58 -8.18
CA PHE A 67 -8.18 -13.09 -9.41
C PHE A 67 -7.74 -12.29 -10.64
N GLY A 68 -6.69 -11.47 -10.51
CA GLY A 68 -6.18 -10.59 -11.55
C GLY A 68 -6.87 -9.23 -11.56
N PHE A 69 -6.07 -8.16 -11.48
CA PHE A 69 -6.53 -6.77 -11.42
C PHE A 69 -7.17 -6.27 -12.73
N TYR A 70 -6.84 -6.85 -13.88
CA TYR A 70 -7.41 -6.45 -15.17
C TYR A 70 -8.50 -7.40 -15.67
N ASN A 71 -8.83 -8.43 -14.89
CA ASN A 71 -9.87 -9.41 -15.25
C ASN A 71 -11.26 -8.87 -14.89
N ILE A 72 -12.18 -8.82 -15.87
CA ILE A 72 -13.54 -8.34 -15.66
C ILE A 72 -14.35 -9.20 -14.67
N GLY A 73 -14.10 -10.51 -14.66
CA GLY A 73 -14.77 -11.45 -13.75
C GLY A 73 -14.49 -11.14 -12.28
N THR A 74 -13.29 -10.64 -11.98
CA THR A 74 -12.90 -10.18 -10.65
C THR A 74 -13.83 -9.07 -10.15
N TYR A 75 -14.22 -8.14 -11.01
CA TYR A 75 -15.06 -7.00 -10.65
C TYR A 75 -16.53 -7.39 -10.47
N LEU A 76 -17.02 -8.39 -11.20
CA LEU A 76 -18.36 -8.94 -10.99
C LEU A 76 -18.52 -9.57 -9.60
N LEU A 77 -17.52 -10.34 -9.16
CA LEU A 77 -17.50 -10.89 -7.81
C LEU A 77 -17.46 -9.77 -6.75
N ARG A 78 -16.58 -8.79 -6.93
CA ARG A 78 -16.43 -7.65 -6.01
C ARG A 78 -17.69 -6.79 -5.92
N LEU A 79 -18.48 -6.71 -6.99
CA LEU A 79 -19.75 -5.97 -7.02
C LEU A 79 -20.77 -6.53 -6.01
N LEU A 80 -20.78 -7.84 -5.76
CA LEU A 80 -21.67 -8.45 -4.75
C LEU A 80 -21.43 -7.86 -3.36
N PHE A 81 -20.17 -7.66 -2.98
CA PHE A 81 -19.80 -7.06 -1.70
C PHE A 81 -20.17 -5.57 -1.64
N LEU A 82 -20.01 -4.84 -2.74
CA LEU A 82 -20.46 -3.45 -2.83
C LEU A 82 -21.97 -3.32 -2.68
N ILE A 83 -22.75 -4.25 -3.22
CA ILE A 83 -24.21 -4.29 -3.05
C ILE A 83 -24.55 -4.49 -1.56
N ILE A 84 -23.87 -5.39 -0.86
CA ILE A 84 -24.07 -5.61 0.58
C ILE A 84 -23.71 -4.35 1.39
N ILE A 85 -22.60 -3.67 1.05
CA ILE A 85 -22.21 -2.41 1.69
C ILE A 85 -23.26 -1.32 1.46
N ALA A 86 -23.68 -1.12 0.21
CA ALA A 86 -24.69 -0.14 -0.16
C ALA A 86 -26.02 -0.42 0.54
N TRP A 87 -26.41 -1.69 0.65
CA TRP A 87 -27.60 -2.09 1.40
C TRP A 87 -27.44 -1.82 2.90
N GLY A 88 -26.27 -2.11 3.48
CA GLY A 88 -25.95 -1.76 4.87
C GLY A 88 -26.13 -0.28 5.16
N ILE A 89 -25.54 0.56 4.31
CA ILE A 89 -25.66 2.03 4.40
C ILE A 89 -27.13 2.45 4.23
N TYR A 90 -27.86 1.88 3.28
CA TYR A 90 -29.29 2.14 3.11
C TYR A 90 -30.10 1.80 4.37
N MET A 91 -29.81 0.67 5.01
CA MET A 91 -30.50 0.26 6.24
C MET A 91 -30.23 1.25 7.39
N VAL A 92 -28.99 1.73 7.53
CA VAL A 92 -28.65 2.79 8.49
C VAL A 92 -29.45 4.06 8.19
N CYS A 93 -29.52 4.47 6.92
CA CYS A 93 -30.30 5.64 6.49
C CYS A 93 -31.80 5.49 6.77
N ARG A 94 -32.36 4.28 6.61
CA ARG A 94 -33.80 4.04 6.72
C ARG A 94 -34.27 3.88 8.17
N TYR A 95 -33.45 3.28 9.04
CA TYR A 95 -33.94 2.76 10.33
C TYR A 95 -33.19 3.27 11.56
N CYS A 96 -32.01 3.87 11.43
CA CYS A 96 -31.31 4.43 12.59
C CYS A 96 -31.80 5.85 12.93
N ASN A 97 -31.70 6.21 14.21
CA ASN A 97 -31.93 7.58 14.67
C ASN A 97 -30.89 8.55 14.06
N LEU A 98 -31.18 9.85 14.12
CA LEU A 98 -30.37 10.87 13.45
C LEU A 98 -28.91 10.86 13.90
N SER A 99 -28.65 10.78 15.21
CA SER A 99 -27.29 10.80 15.76
C SER A 99 -26.46 9.62 15.27
N THR A 100 -27.00 8.40 15.31
CA THR A 100 -26.33 7.18 14.84
C THR A 100 -26.10 7.23 13.34
N LYS A 101 -27.10 7.70 12.58
CA LYS A 101 -27.02 7.86 11.13
C LYS A 101 -25.91 8.84 10.75
N LEU A 102 -25.89 10.03 11.35
CA LEU A 102 -24.86 11.03 11.08
C LEU A 102 -23.48 10.50 11.43
N PHE A 103 -23.31 9.89 12.61
CA PHE A 103 -22.03 9.31 13.01
C PHE A 103 -21.48 8.31 11.99
N ILE A 104 -22.31 7.34 11.55
CA ILE A 104 -21.88 6.34 10.57
C ILE A 104 -21.61 6.99 9.21
N LEU A 105 -22.53 7.80 8.69
CA LEU A 105 -22.40 8.39 7.36
C LEU A 105 -21.22 9.35 7.27
N THR A 106 -20.98 10.20 8.27
CA THR A 106 -19.84 11.11 8.23
C THR A 106 -18.52 10.36 8.38
N SER A 107 -18.48 9.29 9.18
CA SER A 107 -17.30 8.43 9.32
C SER A 107 -16.92 7.70 8.02
N ILE A 108 -17.91 7.38 7.16
CA ILE A 108 -17.65 6.77 5.83
C ILE A 108 -17.29 7.87 4.82
N PHE A 109 -18.18 8.84 4.64
CA PHE A 109 -18.14 9.72 3.47
C PHE A 109 -17.18 10.90 3.64
N ILE A 110 -16.98 11.44 4.84
CA ILE A 110 -16.08 12.60 5.00
C ILE A 110 -14.62 12.24 4.67
N PRO A 111 -14.01 11.17 5.24
CA PRO A 111 -12.65 10.79 4.89
C PRO A 111 -12.51 10.42 3.41
N PHE A 112 -13.49 9.72 2.85
CA PHE A 112 -13.49 9.35 1.43
C PHE A 112 -13.54 10.58 0.51
N ILE A 113 -14.48 11.49 0.74
CA ILE A 113 -14.69 12.69 -0.09
C ILE A 113 -13.47 13.62 -0.04
N ILE A 114 -12.85 13.79 1.14
CA ILE A 114 -11.62 14.61 1.30
C ILE A 114 -10.49 14.10 0.38
N LEU A 115 -10.44 12.79 0.11
CA LEU A 115 -9.43 12.19 -0.76
C LEU A 115 -9.85 12.16 -2.23
N VAL A 116 -11.13 11.89 -2.51
CA VAL A 116 -11.67 11.77 -3.86
C VAL A 116 -11.75 13.10 -4.58
N ILE A 117 -12.19 14.17 -3.91
CA ILE A 117 -12.36 15.49 -4.55
C ILE A 117 -11.05 15.97 -5.18
N PRO A 118 -9.90 16.00 -4.46
CA PRO A 118 -8.63 16.41 -5.05
C PRO A 118 -8.22 15.53 -6.24
N ASP A 119 -8.43 14.22 -6.18
CA ASP A 119 -8.08 13.32 -7.27
C ASP A 119 -8.92 13.55 -8.53
N LEU A 120 -10.21 13.88 -8.38
CA LEU A 120 -11.11 14.17 -9.52
C LEU A 120 -10.92 15.58 -10.10
N VAL A 121 -10.61 16.56 -9.26
CA VAL A 121 -10.48 17.98 -9.70
C VAL A 121 -9.07 18.32 -10.15
N GLN A 122 -8.04 17.82 -9.44
CA GLN A 122 -6.64 18.19 -9.66
C GLN A 122 -5.82 17.02 -10.22
N GLY A 123 -6.42 15.84 -10.35
CA GLY A 123 -5.68 14.61 -10.61
C GLY A 123 -4.99 14.06 -9.36
N GLY A 124 -4.52 12.83 -9.47
CA GLY A 124 -3.81 12.12 -8.41
C GLY A 124 -4.44 10.77 -8.13
N LYS A 125 -3.90 10.09 -7.11
CA LYS A 125 -4.28 8.74 -6.70
C LYS A 125 -4.39 8.58 -5.19
N ARG A 126 -4.67 9.66 -4.45
CA ARG A 126 -4.77 9.68 -2.98
C ARG A 126 -5.86 8.71 -2.49
N SER A 127 -7.05 8.80 -3.08
CA SER A 127 -8.21 7.96 -2.81
C SER A 127 -8.06 6.52 -3.30
N ALA A 128 -7.09 6.24 -4.17
CA ALA A 128 -6.76 4.89 -4.64
C ALA A 128 -5.78 4.16 -3.72
N ILE A 129 -5.21 4.85 -2.72
CA ILE A 129 -4.32 4.26 -1.71
C ILE A 129 -5.19 3.76 -0.56
N THR A 130 -5.44 2.45 -0.51
CA THR A 130 -6.35 1.81 0.44
C THR A 130 -6.06 2.15 1.90
N ARG A 131 -4.79 2.28 2.29
CA ARG A 131 -4.41 2.65 3.67
C ARG A 131 -4.91 4.05 4.08
N TYR A 132 -5.16 4.97 3.13
CA TYR A 132 -5.75 6.27 3.43
C TYR A 132 -7.27 6.18 3.63
N LEU A 133 -7.90 5.08 3.24
CA LEU A 133 -9.33 4.81 3.42
C LEU A 133 -9.64 4.07 4.73
N ILE A 134 -8.64 3.63 5.50
CA ILE A 134 -8.80 2.95 6.79
C ILE A 134 -9.82 3.65 7.72
N PRO A 135 -9.85 5.00 7.83
CA PRO A 135 -10.85 5.67 8.65
C PRO A 135 -12.31 5.36 8.28
N CYS A 136 -12.60 5.00 7.02
CA CYS A 136 -13.94 4.66 6.54
C CYS A 136 -14.38 3.26 7.01
N PHE A 137 -13.43 2.34 7.15
CA PHE A 137 -13.71 0.91 7.22
C PHE A 137 -14.52 0.47 8.46
N PRO A 138 -14.26 0.97 9.68
CA PRO A 138 -15.07 0.61 10.84
C PRO A 138 -16.56 0.94 10.65
N ALA A 139 -16.88 2.09 10.08
CA ALA A 139 -18.26 2.51 9.86
C ALA A 139 -18.95 1.71 8.73
N ILE A 140 -18.20 1.24 7.74
CA ILE A 140 -18.69 0.29 6.73
C ILE A 140 -19.01 -1.06 7.39
N TYR A 141 -18.13 -1.59 8.23
CA TYR A 141 -18.42 -2.81 8.98
C TYR A 141 -19.65 -2.65 9.88
N LEU A 142 -19.81 -1.52 10.58
CA LEU A 142 -21.01 -1.23 11.36
C LEU A 142 -22.28 -1.23 10.50
N SER A 143 -22.21 -0.65 9.31
CA SER A 143 -23.34 -0.60 8.37
C SER A 143 -23.76 -2.01 7.92
N VAL A 144 -22.80 -2.86 7.58
CA VAL A 144 -23.06 -4.24 7.17
C VAL A 144 -23.50 -5.10 8.35
N ALA A 145 -22.88 -4.95 9.52
CA ALA A 145 -23.27 -5.64 10.75
C ALA A 145 -24.71 -5.30 11.16
N TYR A 146 -25.12 -4.04 11.02
CA TYR A 146 -26.50 -3.64 11.27
C TYR A 146 -27.50 -4.33 10.31
N LEU A 147 -27.19 -4.38 9.02
CA LEU A 147 -27.99 -5.12 8.02
C LEU A 147 -28.14 -6.60 8.40
N LEU A 148 -27.02 -7.28 8.68
CA LEU A 148 -27.00 -8.70 9.02
C LEU A 148 -27.75 -8.96 10.33
N GLY A 149 -27.47 -8.17 11.37
CA GLY A 149 -28.10 -8.30 12.69
C GLY A 149 -29.61 -8.11 12.63
N LYS A 150 -30.10 -7.16 11.82
CA LYS A 150 -31.53 -6.91 11.66
C LYS A 150 -32.29 -8.08 11.05
N TYR A 151 -31.66 -8.86 10.17
CA TYR A 151 -32.30 -9.99 9.49
C TYR A 151 -31.80 -11.37 9.94
N LEU A 152 -31.02 -11.44 11.02
CA LEU A 152 -30.37 -12.67 11.49
C LEU A 152 -31.34 -13.80 11.88
N SER A 153 -32.59 -13.46 12.20
CA SER A 153 -33.65 -14.45 12.46
C SER A 153 -34.01 -15.28 11.22
N GLN A 154 -33.77 -14.75 10.01
CA GLN A 154 -34.06 -15.42 8.75
C GLN A 154 -32.89 -16.33 8.34
N LYS A 155 -33.20 -17.60 8.00
CA LYS A 155 -32.18 -18.62 7.66
C LYS A 155 -31.22 -18.17 6.55
N TYR A 156 -31.73 -17.50 5.52
CA TYR A 156 -30.91 -16.98 4.41
C TYR A 156 -29.80 -16.03 4.88
N TRP A 157 -30.10 -15.12 5.80
CA TRP A 157 -29.12 -14.14 6.29
C TRP A 157 -28.04 -14.76 7.19
N ARG A 158 -28.35 -15.88 7.86
CA ARG A 158 -27.32 -16.68 8.55
C ARG A 158 -26.35 -17.33 7.56
N VAL A 159 -26.84 -17.77 6.41
CA VAL A 159 -25.99 -18.29 5.32
C VAL A 159 -25.11 -17.17 4.74
N VAL A 160 -25.69 -16.00 4.47
CA VAL A 160 -24.92 -14.83 3.99
C VAL A 160 -23.82 -14.45 4.98
N LEU A 161 -24.13 -14.37 6.27
CA LEU A 161 -23.13 -14.13 7.32
C LEU A 161 -22.04 -15.21 7.32
N GLY A 162 -22.42 -16.49 7.25
CA GLY A 162 -21.48 -17.60 7.19
C GLY A 162 -20.53 -17.52 5.99
N ILE A 163 -21.05 -17.18 4.80
CA ILE A 163 -20.27 -16.97 3.58
C ILE A 163 -19.30 -15.80 3.75
N LEU A 164 -19.77 -14.65 4.26
CA LEU A 164 -18.92 -13.47 4.47
C LEU A 164 -17.77 -13.79 5.43
N LEU A 165 -18.06 -14.39 6.58
CA LEU A 165 -17.03 -14.75 7.56
C LEU A 165 -16.04 -15.76 6.99
N THR A 166 -16.53 -16.79 6.29
CA THR A 166 -15.65 -17.80 5.68
C THR A 166 -14.76 -17.18 4.60
N ALA A 167 -15.31 -16.32 3.74
CA ALA A 167 -14.55 -15.61 2.72
C ALA A 167 -13.47 -14.70 3.32
N SER A 168 -13.81 -13.94 4.37
CA SER A 168 -12.85 -13.07 5.06
C SER A 168 -11.74 -13.87 5.74
N ILE A 169 -12.08 -14.91 6.48
CA ILE A 169 -11.07 -15.78 7.14
C ILE A 169 -10.17 -16.42 6.09
N THR A 170 -10.75 -16.99 5.03
CA THR A 170 -9.97 -17.62 3.95
C THR A 170 -9.01 -16.61 3.30
N SER A 171 -9.50 -15.41 2.98
CA SER A 171 -8.69 -14.34 2.42
C SER A 171 -7.55 -13.93 3.37
N CYS A 172 -7.83 -13.73 4.65
CA CYS A 172 -6.81 -13.42 5.65
C CYS A 172 -5.78 -14.55 5.76
N THR A 173 -6.20 -15.81 5.75
CA THR A 173 -5.29 -16.96 5.80
C THR A 173 -4.39 -17.02 4.58
N VAL A 174 -4.96 -16.89 3.36
CA VAL A 174 -4.17 -16.86 2.13
C VAL A 174 -3.17 -15.70 2.15
N SER A 175 -3.58 -14.51 2.57
CA SER A 175 -2.68 -13.36 2.68
C SER A 175 -1.57 -13.60 3.70
N ALA A 176 -1.88 -14.21 4.86
CA ALA A 176 -0.93 -14.43 5.95
C ALA A 176 0.16 -15.46 5.62
N ILE A 177 -0.13 -16.43 4.74
CA ILE A 177 0.85 -17.44 4.30
C ILE A 177 1.59 -17.04 3.01
N SER A 178 1.21 -15.92 2.38
CA SER A 178 1.86 -15.43 1.17
C SER A 178 3.08 -14.57 1.52
N ASP A 179 4.15 -14.67 0.72
CA ASP A 179 5.37 -13.86 0.93
C ASP A 179 5.06 -12.35 0.83
N THR A 180 4.20 -11.96 -0.12
CA THR A 180 3.78 -10.58 -0.36
C THR A 180 2.35 -10.50 -0.88
N TRP A 181 1.79 -9.30 -0.89
CA TRP A 181 0.47 -9.00 -1.44
C TRP A 181 0.44 -7.64 -2.15
N TRP A 182 -0.63 -7.34 -2.89
CA TRP A 182 -0.72 -6.13 -3.72
C TRP A 182 -0.55 -4.80 -2.95
N HIS A 183 -0.77 -4.80 -1.63
CA HIS A 183 -0.61 -3.61 -0.79
C HIS A 183 0.84 -3.38 -0.36
N ASN A 184 1.73 -4.38 -0.52
CA ASN A 184 3.17 -4.30 -0.29
C ASN A 184 3.91 -3.69 -1.50
N ALA A 185 3.29 -2.77 -2.25
CA ALA A 185 3.79 -2.34 -3.57
C ALA A 185 5.29 -2.00 -3.62
N PRO A 186 5.91 -1.27 -2.66
CA PRO A 186 7.35 -1.06 -2.65
C PRO A 186 8.14 -2.36 -2.44
N SER A 187 7.69 -3.25 -1.56
CA SER A 187 8.43 -4.44 -1.14
C SER A 187 7.92 -5.74 -1.80
N TYR A 188 7.11 -5.64 -2.85
CA TYR A 188 6.34 -6.77 -3.41
C TYR A 188 7.23 -7.94 -3.86
N PHE A 189 8.41 -7.63 -4.38
CA PHE A 189 9.36 -8.64 -4.87
C PHE A 189 10.41 -9.04 -3.83
N ASN A 190 10.40 -8.49 -2.62
CA ASN A 190 11.46 -8.72 -1.64
C ASN A 190 11.67 -10.22 -1.32
N GLY A 191 10.58 -11.00 -1.22
CA GLY A 191 10.67 -12.44 -0.99
C GLY A 191 11.38 -13.19 -2.13
N GLU A 192 11.10 -12.84 -3.38
CA GLU A 192 11.75 -13.43 -4.56
C GLU A 192 13.20 -12.96 -4.71
N VAL A 193 13.45 -11.67 -4.46
CA VAL A 193 14.78 -11.06 -4.41
C VAL A 193 15.66 -11.75 -3.38
N ALA A 194 15.17 -11.95 -2.16
CA ALA A 194 15.91 -12.64 -1.09
C ALA A 194 16.23 -14.09 -1.48
N LYS A 195 15.24 -14.85 -1.97
CA LYS A 195 15.46 -16.23 -2.45
C LYS A 195 16.53 -16.31 -3.53
N LYS A 196 16.60 -15.33 -4.43
CA LYS A 196 17.60 -15.30 -5.50
C LYS A 196 19.00 -14.98 -4.98
N ILE A 197 19.12 -14.06 -4.04
CA ILE A 197 20.39 -13.66 -3.43
C ILE A 197 20.94 -14.78 -2.54
N ASN A 198 20.12 -15.28 -1.61
CA ASN A 198 20.49 -16.32 -0.64
C ASN A 198 20.86 -17.67 -1.30
N ALA A 199 20.51 -17.87 -2.58
CA ALA A 199 20.92 -19.05 -3.34
C ALA A 199 22.39 -18.99 -3.84
N SER A 200 23.11 -17.89 -3.58
CA SER A 200 24.51 -17.69 -3.97
C SER A 200 25.38 -17.67 -2.72
N ASP A 201 26.62 -18.16 -2.83
CA ASP A 201 27.54 -18.21 -1.68
C ASP A 201 28.16 -16.83 -1.41
N SER A 202 27.89 -16.26 -0.23
CA SER A 202 28.45 -14.99 0.28
C SER A 202 28.37 -13.80 -0.70
N PRO A 203 27.20 -13.53 -1.29
CA PRO A 203 27.05 -12.53 -2.34
C PRO A 203 27.15 -11.11 -1.78
N ILE A 204 27.45 -10.15 -2.68
CA ILE A 204 27.36 -8.73 -2.37
C ILE A 204 26.13 -8.12 -3.05
N LEU A 205 25.30 -7.46 -2.26
CA LEU A 205 24.17 -6.67 -2.75
C LEU A 205 24.54 -5.17 -2.76
N LEU A 206 24.67 -4.61 -3.96
CA LEU A 206 24.86 -3.18 -4.17
C LEU A 206 23.50 -2.51 -4.22
N SER A 207 23.36 -1.40 -3.49
CA SER A 207 22.20 -0.52 -3.63
C SER A 207 22.57 0.92 -3.38
N ASP A 208 21.97 1.82 -4.15
CA ASP A 208 21.93 3.24 -3.87
C ASP A 208 20.51 3.67 -3.45
N LEU A 209 20.17 4.95 -3.63
CA LEU A 209 18.83 5.47 -3.34
C LEU A 209 17.73 4.91 -4.27
N GLY A 210 18.10 4.35 -5.42
CA GLY A 210 17.18 3.91 -6.46
C GLY A 210 16.45 5.05 -7.17
N VAL A 211 15.70 4.70 -8.21
CA VAL A 211 14.95 5.67 -9.04
C VAL A 211 13.85 6.39 -8.23
N ASN A 212 13.25 5.70 -7.25
CA ASN A 212 12.11 6.21 -6.48
C ASN A 212 12.48 6.70 -5.07
N TYR A 213 13.76 6.72 -4.70
CA TYR A 213 14.25 7.08 -3.35
C TYR A 213 13.72 6.17 -2.22
N THR A 214 13.12 5.02 -2.54
CA THR A 214 12.52 4.09 -1.57
C THR A 214 13.46 2.97 -1.15
N ASN A 215 14.58 2.77 -1.87
CA ASN A 215 15.45 1.60 -1.67
C ASN A 215 15.92 1.47 -0.21
N ARG A 216 16.21 2.57 0.49
CA ARG A 216 16.63 2.48 1.91
C ARG A 216 15.59 1.82 2.80
N GLY A 217 14.31 2.18 2.63
CA GLY A 217 13.22 1.58 3.40
C GLY A 217 13.03 0.11 3.03
N ASP A 218 13.08 -0.21 1.74
CA ASP A 218 12.92 -1.58 1.27
C ASP A 218 14.10 -2.48 1.61
N LEU A 219 15.33 -1.96 1.65
CA LEU A 219 16.53 -2.68 2.09
C LEU A 219 16.46 -3.03 3.57
N ILE A 220 15.94 -2.13 4.41
CA ILE A 220 15.71 -2.45 5.83
C ILE A 220 14.72 -3.61 5.93
N SER A 221 13.66 -3.63 5.12
CA SER A 221 12.72 -4.76 5.10
C SER A 221 13.38 -6.03 4.55
N LEU A 222 14.20 -5.92 3.51
CA LEU A 222 14.86 -7.04 2.85
C LEU A 222 15.93 -7.66 3.76
N SER A 223 16.66 -6.85 4.55
CA SER A 223 17.73 -7.35 5.43
C SER A 223 17.25 -8.31 6.53
N TYR A 224 15.95 -8.32 6.86
CA TYR A 224 15.39 -9.29 7.80
C TYR A 224 15.23 -10.71 7.21
N ILE A 225 15.31 -10.85 5.89
CA ILE A 225 15.09 -12.12 5.18
C ILE A 225 16.29 -12.54 4.30
N LEU A 226 17.38 -11.77 4.33
CA LEU A 226 18.65 -12.16 3.73
C LEU A 226 19.42 -13.07 4.70
N ASP A 227 20.24 -13.96 4.17
CA ASP A 227 21.12 -14.81 4.97
C ASP A 227 22.29 -14.01 5.56
N ASP A 228 22.86 -14.49 6.67
CA ASP A 228 23.89 -13.78 7.45
C ASP A 228 25.20 -13.53 6.68
N ASP A 229 25.45 -14.27 5.60
CA ASP A 229 26.65 -14.15 4.76
C ASP A 229 26.48 -13.15 3.59
N VAL A 230 25.27 -12.61 3.40
CA VAL A 230 25.00 -11.58 2.39
C VAL A 230 25.58 -10.24 2.86
N ARG A 231 26.50 -9.68 2.08
CA ARG A 231 27.12 -8.39 2.37
C ARG A 231 26.40 -7.26 1.64
N LEU A 232 26.00 -6.22 2.37
CA LEU A 232 25.34 -5.05 1.81
C LEU A 232 26.34 -3.93 1.55
N LEU A 233 26.47 -3.50 0.29
CA LEU A 233 27.23 -2.32 -0.08
C LEU A 233 26.28 -1.17 -0.43
N LEU A 234 26.09 -0.27 0.53
CA LEU A 234 25.22 0.90 0.38
C LEU A 234 26.00 2.07 -0.20
N LEU A 235 25.71 2.39 -1.46
CA LEU A 235 26.44 3.39 -2.24
C LEU A 235 25.83 4.78 -2.07
N ASN A 236 26.73 5.74 -1.88
CA ASN A 236 26.41 7.17 -1.84
C ASN A 236 26.74 7.80 -3.22
N ASN A 237 26.74 9.13 -3.29
CA ASN A 237 26.91 9.88 -4.55
C ASN A 237 28.16 9.50 -5.36
N SER A 238 29.25 9.02 -4.75
CA SER A 238 30.45 8.58 -5.48
C SER A 238 30.70 7.10 -5.20
N PRO A 239 30.23 6.18 -6.06
CA PRO A 239 30.39 4.75 -5.80
C PRO A 239 31.86 4.36 -5.98
N ASN A 240 32.46 3.80 -4.93
CA ASN A 240 33.76 3.14 -5.05
C ASN A 240 33.52 1.64 -5.28
N PHE A 241 33.86 1.17 -6.48
CA PHE A 241 33.69 -0.22 -6.89
C PHE A 241 34.92 -1.09 -6.60
N GLU A 242 36.06 -0.53 -6.19
CA GLU A 242 37.28 -1.30 -5.89
C GLU A 242 37.05 -2.38 -4.83
N ILE A 243 36.12 -2.13 -3.90
CA ILE A 243 35.74 -3.05 -2.82
C ILE A 243 35.12 -4.35 -3.37
N VAL A 244 34.59 -4.32 -4.59
CA VAL A 244 33.79 -5.40 -5.17
C VAL A 244 34.34 -5.94 -6.50
N GLU A 245 35.51 -5.46 -6.97
CA GLU A 245 36.09 -5.89 -8.24
C GLU A 245 36.49 -7.38 -8.26
N ASN A 246 36.82 -7.95 -7.10
CA ASN A 246 37.24 -9.36 -6.96
C ASN A 246 36.10 -10.32 -6.60
N GLU A 247 34.87 -9.84 -6.57
CA GLU A 247 33.72 -10.60 -6.07
C GLU A 247 33.03 -11.31 -7.23
N SER A 248 32.73 -12.60 -7.04
CA SER A 248 32.13 -13.45 -8.07
C SER A 248 30.61 -13.30 -8.16
N GLU A 249 29.96 -13.01 -7.04
CA GLU A 249 28.50 -12.99 -6.91
C GLU A 249 28.01 -11.58 -6.52
N ILE A 250 27.84 -10.74 -7.56
CA ILE A 250 27.44 -9.35 -7.41
C ILE A 250 26.00 -9.16 -7.88
N PHE A 251 25.14 -8.71 -6.97
CA PHE A 251 23.78 -8.30 -7.24
C PHE A 251 23.61 -6.80 -7.08
N VAL A 252 22.73 -6.21 -7.88
CA VAL A 252 22.40 -4.78 -7.82
C VAL A 252 20.89 -4.64 -7.62
N PHE A 253 20.49 -4.09 -6.49
CA PHE A 253 19.10 -3.89 -6.11
C PHE A 253 18.61 -2.52 -6.59
N ARG A 254 17.61 -2.52 -7.47
CA ARG A 254 16.88 -1.33 -7.96
C ARG A 254 17.79 -0.12 -8.23
N PRO A 255 18.85 -0.26 -9.04
CA PRO A 255 19.83 0.80 -9.20
C PRO A 255 19.20 2.05 -9.78
N SER A 256 19.57 3.22 -9.25
CA SER A 256 19.26 4.50 -9.92
C SER A 256 19.91 4.57 -11.30
N GLU A 257 19.42 5.47 -12.16
CA GLU A 257 20.03 5.69 -13.48
C GLU A 257 21.51 6.06 -13.37
N ARG A 258 21.89 6.82 -12.33
CA ARG A 258 23.30 7.16 -12.09
C ARG A 258 24.15 5.92 -11.80
N LEU A 259 23.65 5.00 -10.97
CA LEU A 259 24.36 3.76 -10.68
C LEU A 259 24.43 2.88 -11.94
N ARG A 260 23.35 2.81 -12.73
CA ARG A 260 23.34 2.10 -14.02
C ARG A 260 24.40 2.67 -14.98
N GLU A 261 24.51 3.99 -15.10
CA GLU A 261 25.52 4.67 -15.92
C GLU A 261 26.94 4.41 -15.42
N ALA A 262 27.17 4.47 -14.10
CA ALA A 262 28.47 4.22 -13.50
C ALA A 262 28.93 2.76 -13.74
N LEU A 263 28.02 1.80 -13.62
CA LEU A 263 28.29 0.39 -13.91
C LEU A 263 28.59 0.17 -15.40
N LYS A 264 27.83 0.81 -16.30
CA LYS A 264 28.09 0.77 -17.75
C LYS A 264 29.45 1.39 -18.11
N ALA A 265 29.85 2.47 -17.45
CA ALA A 265 31.16 3.09 -17.67
C ALA A 265 32.33 2.18 -17.27
N LYS A 266 32.12 1.27 -16.31
CA LYS A 266 33.04 0.18 -15.95
C LYS A 266 32.95 -1.05 -16.87
N GLN A 267 32.14 -0.99 -17.93
CA GLN A 267 31.86 -2.10 -18.86
C GLN A 267 31.28 -3.35 -18.19
N TRP A 268 30.62 -3.20 -17.04
CA TRP A 268 29.96 -4.33 -16.39
C TRP A 268 28.65 -4.66 -17.11
N GLU A 269 28.52 -5.90 -17.55
CA GLU A 269 27.26 -6.43 -18.07
C GLU A 269 26.39 -6.93 -16.93
N PHE A 270 25.12 -6.54 -16.92
CA PHE A 270 24.15 -6.98 -15.93
C PHE A 270 22.84 -7.38 -16.60
N GLU A 271 22.21 -8.42 -16.07
CA GLU A 271 20.88 -8.87 -16.51
C GLU A 271 19.88 -8.80 -15.37
N SER A 272 18.62 -8.52 -15.69
CA SER A 272 17.57 -8.58 -14.69
C SER A 272 17.28 -10.04 -14.35
N VAL A 273 17.31 -10.35 -13.06
CA VAL A 273 17.04 -11.69 -12.53
C VAL A 273 15.71 -11.77 -11.78
N VAL A 274 15.14 -10.63 -11.37
CA VAL A 274 13.81 -10.52 -10.76
C VAL A 274 13.16 -9.22 -11.24
N ASN A 275 12.26 -9.32 -12.23
CA ASN A 275 11.33 -8.28 -12.72
C ASN A 275 11.84 -6.81 -12.67
N GLU A 276 13.06 -6.57 -13.14
CA GLU A 276 13.78 -5.27 -13.09
C GLU A 276 14.12 -4.72 -11.69
N GLU A 277 13.74 -5.42 -10.63
CA GLU A 277 14.02 -5.10 -9.23
C GLU A 277 15.42 -5.55 -8.79
N LEU A 278 15.85 -6.71 -9.29
CA LEU A 278 17.18 -7.26 -9.01
C LEU A 278 17.91 -7.54 -10.31
N TRP A 279 19.19 -7.18 -10.32
CA TRP A 279 20.11 -7.38 -11.42
C TRP A 279 21.31 -8.18 -10.95
N LYS A 280 21.80 -9.12 -11.76
CA LYS A 280 23.05 -9.86 -11.51
C LYS A 280 24.10 -9.41 -12.51
N VAL A 281 25.31 -9.15 -12.03
CA VAL A 281 26.47 -8.84 -12.89
C VAL A 281 27.00 -10.14 -13.49
N LYS A 282 27.19 -10.20 -14.81
CA LYS A 282 27.63 -11.41 -15.54
C LYS A 282 29.14 -11.54 -15.66
N ASN A 283 29.85 -10.42 -15.77
CA ASN A 283 31.28 -10.40 -16.00
C ASN A 283 31.88 -9.17 -15.28
N SER A 284 32.54 -9.40 -14.15
CA SER A 284 33.48 -8.44 -13.55
C SER A 284 34.90 -8.60 -14.12
N SER A 285 35.13 -9.59 -14.98
CA SER A 285 36.43 -9.90 -15.58
C SER A 285 36.79 -8.98 -16.76
N LEU A 286 37.28 -7.79 -16.43
CA LEU A 286 38.55 -7.30 -16.98
C LEU A 286 39.64 -7.54 -15.92
N MET A 287 39.80 -8.80 -15.51
CA MET A 287 41.07 -9.27 -14.99
C MET A 287 41.86 -9.78 -16.20
N ASP A 288 43.05 -9.23 -16.38
CA ASP A 288 44.01 -9.47 -17.46
C ASP A 288 43.88 -8.59 -18.71
N ASN A 289 44.36 -7.34 -18.57
CA ASN A 289 45.45 -6.80 -19.43
C ASN A 289 46.16 -5.64 -18.74
#